data_AF-A0A946A857-F1
#
_entry.id   AF-A0A946A857-F1
#
_cell.length_a   1.000
_cell.length_b   1.000
_cell.length_c   1.000
_cell.angle_alpha   90.00
_cell.angle_beta   90.00
_cell.angle_gamma   90.00
#
_symmetry.space_group_name_H-M   'P 1'
#
loop_
_entity.id
_entity.type
_entity.pdbx_description
1 polymer ?
#
loop_
_entity_poly.entity_id
_entity_poly.type
_entity_poly.pdbx_seq_one_letter_code
_entity_poly.pdbx_strand_id
1 'polypeptide(L)'
;MKKLYTWGGKFADRNLTVSDLLENKGKKKFLQTTATNIEEASAAKEAGIDMLLCKSPFIDEIRKGAPDIFLTATVDLALFPTTTEVLNEAFRAMSVGADQIYTARGPHIVEMLSKEDIPVMCHLGLVPRKSSWKGGLRAIGKTAEEAYKLFNEFKTMESAGAFSAECEIILEEVMLEISKKTSLITSSLGSGLSGDIIYLFQNDICGEQENIPRHARSFGNILKLKNEIYRERVNSIKSFKSAVQNQTFPKSNELVNINKKELEAFKKLIS
;
A
#
# COMPACT_ATOMS: atom_id res chain seq x y z
N MET A 1 -15.82 -5.83 -15.80
CA MET A 1 -15.90 -4.69 -14.88
C MET A 1 -17.29 -4.64 -14.25
N LYS A 2 -17.38 -4.23 -12.99
CA LYS A 2 -18.59 -4.12 -12.18
C LYS A 2 -18.96 -2.64 -12.10
N LYS A 3 -20.20 -2.32 -12.49
CA LYS A 3 -20.73 -0.95 -12.39
C LYS A 3 -21.38 -0.76 -11.03
N LEU A 4 -20.97 0.27 -10.30
CA LEU A 4 -21.51 0.58 -8.98
C LEU A 4 -21.49 2.07 -8.69
N TYR A 5 -22.12 2.45 -7.60
CA TYR A 5 -21.94 3.77 -6.99
C TYR A 5 -20.90 3.67 -5.87
N THR A 6 -19.96 4.60 -5.86
CA THR A 6 -19.08 4.79 -4.71
C THR A 6 -19.89 5.30 -3.52
N TRP A 7 -19.34 5.20 -2.32
CA TRP A 7 -19.92 5.80 -1.11
C TRP A 7 -20.10 7.32 -1.22
N GLY A 8 -19.30 7.98 -2.05
CA GLY A 8 -19.46 9.40 -2.38
C GLY A 8 -20.57 9.69 -3.41
N GLY A 9 -21.40 8.71 -3.77
CA GLY A 9 -22.53 8.86 -4.69
C GLY A 9 -22.12 9.02 -6.17
N LYS A 10 -20.90 8.66 -6.55
CA LYS A 10 -20.41 8.76 -7.93
C LYS A 10 -20.45 7.41 -8.63
N PHE A 11 -20.81 7.39 -9.91
CA PHE A 11 -20.64 6.19 -10.72
C PHE A 11 -19.16 5.81 -10.81
N ALA A 12 -18.89 4.51 -10.72
CA ALA A 12 -17.57 3.95 -10.91
C ALA A 12 -17.62 2.53 -11.49
N ASP A 13 -16.57 2.20 -12.24
CA ASP A 13 -16.26 0.83 -12.62
C ASP A 13 -15.21 0.26 -11.66
N ARG A 14 -15.44 -0.97 -11.19
CA ARG A 14 -14.49 -1.73 -10.36
C ARG A 14 -14.21 -3.10 -10.96
N ASN A 15 -13.01 -3.63 -10.75
CA ASN A 15 -12.66 -4.99 -11.15
C ASN A 15 -13.33 -6.03 -10.25
N LEU A 16 -13.45 -5.74 -8.95
CA LEU A 16 -14.05 -6.59 -7.91
C LEU A 16 -14.99 -5.79 -7.00
N THR A 17 -15.82 -6.51 -6.27
CA THR A 17 -16.66 -6.03 -5.17
C THR A 17 -16.47 -6.91 -3.94
N VAL A 18 -16.97 -6.47 -2.79
CA VAL A 18 -17.03 -7.30 -1.58
C VAL A 18 -17.80 -8.61 -1.83
N SER A 19 -18.89 -8.57 -2.61
CA SER A 19 -19.64 -9.78 -2.98
C SER A 19 -18.78 -10.76 -3.77
N ASP A 20 -18.01 -10.27 -4.75
CA ASP A 20 -17.11 -11.12 -5.53
C ASP A 20 -16.08 -11.83 -4.64
N LEU A 21 -15.53 -11.14 -3.63
CA LEU A 21 -14.60 -11.74 -2.68
C LEU A 21 -15.30 -12.85 -1.86
N LEU A 22 -16.47 -12.55 -1.29
CA LEU A 22 -17.26 -13.48 -0.48
C LEU A 22 -17.67 -14.74 -1.26
N GLU A 23 -18.16 -14.59 -2.47
CA GLU A 23 -18.60 -15.70 -3.34
C GLU A 23 -17.45 -16.63 -3.75
N ASN A 24 -16.23 -16.09 -3.81
CA ASN A 24 -15.03 -16.80 -4.23
C ASN A 24 -14.14 -17.28 -3.07
N LYS A 25 -14.56 -17.11 -1.81
CA LYS A 25 -13.86 -17.65 -0.65
C LYS A 25 -13.56 -19.13 -0.84
N GLY A 26 -12.29 -19.51 -0.67
CA GLY A 26 -11.80 -20.88 -0.85
C GLY A 26 -11.82 -21.42 -2.29
N LYS A 27 -12.26 -20.64 -3.28
CA LYS A 27 -12.39 -21.06 -4.70
C LYS A 27 -11.36 -20.41 -5.61
N LYS A 28 -11.08 -19.13 -5.40
CA LYS A 28 -10.11 -18.35 -6.19
C LYS A 28 -9.08 -17.72 -5.25
N LYS A 29 -7.83 -17.65 -5.70
CA LYS A 29 -6.81 -16.82 -5.07
C LYS A 29 -6.80 -15.44 -5.71
N PHE A 30 -6.84 -14.41 -4.88
CA PHE A 30 -6.67 -13.01 -5.30
C PHE A 30 -5.26 -12.54 -4.97
N LEU A 31 -4.73 -11.64 -5.80
CA LEU A 31 -3.42 -11.03 -5.60
C LEU A 31 -3.58 -9.62 -5.05
N GLN A 32 -2.86 -9.31 -3.97
CA GLN A 32 -2.83 -7.97 -3.37
C GLN A 32 -1.40 -7.48 -3.23
N THR A 33 -1.20 -6.18 -3.49
CA THR A 33 0.05 -5.49 -3.17
C THR A 33 -0.24 -4.08 -2.64
N THR A 34 0.78 -3.42 -2.09
CA THR A 34 0.67 -2.02 -1.69
C THR A 34 0.95 -1.05 -2.84
N ALA A 35 0.38 0.14 -2.79
CA ALA A 35 0.87 1.26 -3.57
C ALA A 35 0.89 2.54 -2.72
N THR A 36 1.90 3.38 -2.93
CA THR A 36 2.10 4.64 -2.21
C THR A 36 2.04 5.88 -3.10
N ASN A 37 2.09 5.69 -4.43
CA ASN A 37 2.05 6.75 -5.41
C ASN A 37 1.41 6.28 -6.73
N ILE A 38 1.25 7.21 -7.69
CA ILE A 38 0.62 6.95 -9.00
C ILE A 38 1.39 5.89 -9.80
N GLU A 39 2.72 5.95 -9.81
CA GLU A 39 3.58 5.05 -10.59
C GLU A 39 3.41 3.61 -10.09
N GLU A 40 3.50 3.41 -8.78
CA GLU A 40 3.30 2.10 -8.15
C GLU A 40 1.92 1.52 -8.43
N ALA A 41 0.86 2.34 -8.33
CA ALA A 41 -0.50 1.92 -8.62
C ALA A 41 -0.69 1.53 -10.10
N SER A 42 -0.11 2.32 -11.01
CA SER A 42 -0.18 2.07 -12.45
C SER A 42 0.55 0.77 -12.82
N ALA A 43 1.74 0.56 -12.27
CA ALA A 43 2.52 -0.65 -12.47
C ALA A 43 1.79 -1.91 -11.97
N ALA A 44 1.19 -1.84 -10.77
CA ALA A 44 0.39 -2.94 -10.23
C ALA A 44 -0.83 -3.26 -11.10
N LYS A 45 -1.48 -2.23 -11.66
CA LYS A 45 -2.59 -2.40 -12.60
C LYS A 45 -2.16 -3.06 -13.89
N GLU A 46 -1.08 -2.58 -14.50
CA GLU A 46 -0.56 -3.16 -15.74
C GLU A 46 -0.13 -4.62 -15.55
N ALA A 47 0.41 -4.96 -14.36
CA ALA A 47 0.78 -6.31 -13.99
C ALA A 47 -0.43 -7.24 -13.72
N GLY A 48 -1.66 -6.72 -13.69
CA GLY A 48 -2.87 -7.51 -13.48
C GLY A 48 -3.14 -7.90 -12.02
N ILE A 49 -2.68 -7.10 -11.06
CA ILE A 49 -3.00 -7.29 -9.63
C ILE A 49 -4.51 -7.09 -9.40
N ASP A 50 -5.13 -7.96 -8.58
CA ASP A 50 -6.56 -7.88 -8.27
C ASP A 50 -6.90 -6.76 -7.28
N MET A 51 -6.03 -6.47 -6.31
CA MET A 51 -6.30 -5.57 -5.19
C MET A 51 -5.10 -4.71 -4.81
N LEU A 52 -5.35 -3.48 -4.39
CA LEU A 52 -4.34 -2.57 -3.83
C LEU A 52 -4.61 -2.28 -2.35
N LEU A 53 -3.55 -2.02 -1.60
CA LEU A 53 -3.60 -1.47 -0.25
C LEU A 53 -2.78 -0.18 -0.18
N CYS A 54 -3.36 0.88 0.38
CA CYS A 54 -2.65 2.14 0.61
C CYS A 54 -3.06 2.74 1.96
N LYS A 55 -2.29 3.72 2.45
CA LYS A 55 -2.77 4.54 3.58
C LYS A 55 -3.84 5.49 3.07
N SER A 56 -4.86 5.72 3.88
CA SER A 56 -6.02 6.53 3.50
C SER A 56 -5.72 7.94 2.96
N PRO A 57 -4.63 8.65 3.32
CA PRO A 57 -4.29 9.93 2.69
C PRO A 57 -3.89 9.83 1.21
N PHE A 58 -3.47 8.66 0.73
CA PHE A 58 -2.98 8.46 -0.64
C PHE A 58 -4.07 8.00 -1.63
N ILE A 59 -5.32 7.81 -1.21
CA ILE A 59 -6.38 7.23 -2.05
C ILE A 59 -6.53 7.96 -3.39
N ASP A 60 -6.56 9.30 -3.39
CA ASP A 60 -6.72 10.08 -4.62
C ASP A 60 -5.56 9.87 -5.59
N GLU A 61 -4.34 9.70 -5.06
CA GLU A 61 -3.16 9.42 -5.84
C GLU A 61 -3.21 8.00 -6.43
N ILE A 62 -3.54 7.01 -5.61
CA ILE A 62 -3.66 5.61 -6.05
C ILE A 62 -4.77 5.46 -7.08
N ARG A 63 -5.91 6.14 -6.92
CA ARG A 63 -7.01 6.13 -7.89
C ARG A 63 -6.65 6.77 -9.23
N LYS A 64 -5.68 7.70 -9.30
CA LYS A 64 -5.18 8.22 -10.59
C LYS A 64 -4.42 7.16 -11.38
N GLY A 65 -3.64 6.30 -10.72
CA GLY A 65 -2.91 5.22 -11.37
C GLY A 65 -3.74 3.96 -11.63
N ALA A 66 -4.63 3.63 -10.70
CA ALA A 66 -5.49 2.44 -10.73
C ALA A 66 -6.95 2.79 -10.39
N PRO A 67 -7.69 3.43 -11.31
CA PRO A 67 -9.04 3.96 -11.03
C PRO A 67 -10.08 2.89 -10.69
N ASP A 68 -9.82 1.65 -11.10
CA ASP A 68 -10.79 0.56 -11.14
C ASP A 68 -10.39 -0.68 -10.32
N ILE A 69 -9.18 -0.72 -9.76
CA ILE A 69 -8.73 -1.83 -8.90
C ILE A 69 -9.37 -1.73 -7.51
N PHE A 70 -9.76 -2.86 -6.93
CA PHE A 70 -10.29 -2.92 -5.58
C PHE A 70 -9.29 -2.36 -4.56
N LEU A 71 -9.66 -1.31 -3.85
CA LEU A 71 -8.75 -0.52 -3.01
C LEU A 71 -9.07 -0.67 -1.52
N THR A 72 -8.07 -1.17 -0.79
CA THR A 72 -8.03 -1.19 0.67
C THR A 72 -7.38 0.08 1.17
N ALA A 73 -8.06 0.82 2.04
CA ALA A 73 -7.50 2.01 2.68
C ALA A 73 -7.23 1.75 4.16
N THR A 74 -5.98 1.91 4.57
CA THR A 74 -5.56 1.80 5.97
C THR A 74 -5.84 3.09 6.72
N VAL A 75 -6.70 3.00 7.74
CA VAL A 75 -6.86 4.05 8.76
C VAL A 75 -5.76 3.86 9.81
N ASP A 76 -4.66 4.60 9.65
CA ASP A 76 -3.43 4.40 10.41
C ASP A 76 -3.63 4.55 11.93
N LEU A 77 -3.03 3.63 12.71
CA LEU A 77 -3.12 3.60 14.18
C LEU A 77 -2.64 4.90 14.85
N ALA A 78 -1.59 5.52 14.33
CA ALA A 78 -0.94 6.67 14.96
C ALA A 78 -1.52 8.01 14.50
N LEU A 79 -2.15 8.05 13.32
CA LEU A 79 -2.73 9.28 12.77
C LEU A 79 -4.16 9.55 13.28
N PHE A 80 -4.90 8.51 13.66
CA PHE A 80 -6.30 8.61 14.09
C PHE A 80 -6.50 7.93 15.44
N PRO A 81 -6.10 8.58 16.55
CA PRO A 81 -6.07 7.95 17.87
C PRO A 81 -7.45 7.77 18.52
N THR A 82 -8.45 8.59 18.19
CA THR A 82 -9.79 8.51 18.78
C THR A 82 -10.81 7.76 17.90
N THR A 83 -11.89 7.28 18.50
CA THR A 83 -13.00 6.62 17.79
C THR A 83 -13.63 7.54 16.75
N THR A 84 -13.88 8.80 17.10
CA THR A 84 -14.46 9.81 16.20
C THR A 84 -13.55 10.08 15.00
N GLU A 85 -12.24 10.23 15.21
CA GLU A 85 -11.28 10.42 14.11
C GLU A 85 -11.25 9.21 13.18
N VAL A 86 -11.27 7.99 13.74
CA VAL A 86 -11.32 6.75 12.96
C VAL A 86 -12.58 6.68 12.11
N LEU A 87 -13.75 6.99 12.68
CA LEU A 87 -15.02 6.96 11.95
C LEU A 87 -15.06 8.01 10.84
N ASN A 88 -14.68 9.25 11.15
CA ASN A 88 -14.61 10.34 10.18
C ASN A 88 -13.67 10.00 9.02
N GLU A 89 -12.50 9.45 9.33
CA GLU A 89 -11.54 9.06 8.31
C GLU A 89 -12.04 7.89 7.46
N ALA A 90 -12.69 6.91 8.06
CA ALA A 90 -13.27 5.79 7.32
C ALA A 90 -14.33 6.28 6.33
N PHE A 91 -15.26 7.13 6.75
CA PHE A 91 -16.25 7.73 5.84
C PHE A 91 -15.60 8.58 4.75
N ARG A 92 -14.59 9.39 5.09
CA ARG A 92 -13.84 10.17 4.11
C ARG A 92 -13.20 9.25 3.08
N ALA A 93 -12.47 8.23 3.54
CA ALA A 93 -11.78 7.25 2.70
C ALA A 93 -12.74 6.53 1.75
N MET A 94 -13.87 6.01 2.26
CA MET A 94 -14.91 5.40 1.42
C MET A 94 -15.45 6.40 0.39
N SER A 95 -15.72 7.65 0.80
CA SER A 95 -16.26 8.69 -0.07
C SER A 95 -15.32 9.08 -1.22
N VAL A 96 -14.01 9.12 -0.97
CA VAL A 96 -12.99 9.41 -1.99
C VAL A 96 -12.56 8.18 -2.79
N GLY A 97 -13.13 7.02 -2.48
CA GLY A 97 -13.05 5.83 -3.32
C GLY A 97 -12.22 4.69 -2.74
N ALA A 98 -12.11 4.51 -1.43
CA ALA A 98 -11.81 3.19 -0.89
C ALA A 98 -12.98 2.23 -1.14
N ASP A 99 -12.68 0.94 -1.35
CA ASP A 99 -13.70 -0.11 -1.44
C ASP A 99 -13.80 -0.93 -0.14
N GLN A 100 -12.77 -0.88 0.70
CA GLN A 100 -12.78 -1.38 2.07
C GLN A 100 -11.82 -0.59 2.98
N ILE A 101 -12.06 -0.67 4.30
CA ILE A 101 -11.22 -0.07 5.33
C ILE A 101 -10.43 -1.13 6.07
N TYR A 102 -9.12 -0.96 6.12
CA TYR A 102 -8.24 -1.74 6.97
C TYR A 102 -8.02 -1.06 8.33
N THR A 103 -8.11 -1.84 9.40
CA THR A 103 -7.77 -1.40 10.75
C THR A 103 -7.14 -2.52 11.58
N ALA A 104 -5.99 -2.23 12.19
CA ALA A 104 -5.35 -3.11 13.16
C ALA A 104 -5.81 -2.85 14.60
N ARG A 105 -7.00 -2.25 14.80
CA ARG A 105 -7.58 -1.94 16.12
C ARG A 105 -8.37 -3.13 16.68
N GLY A 106 -8.84 -2.98 17.92
CA GLY A 106 -9.63 -4.01 18.60
C GLY A 106 -11.07 -4.12 18.08
N PRO A 107 -11.82 -5.14 18.55
CA PRO A 107 -13.16 -5.46 18.05
C PRO A 107 -14.16 -4.30 18.18
N HIS A 108 -14.05 -3.44 19.20
CA HIS A 108 -14.97 -2.30 19.34
C HIS A 108 -14.93 -1.32 18.15
N ILE A 109 -13.76 -1.13 17.52
CA ILE A 109 -13.63 -0.28 16.32
C ILE A 109 -14.19 -1.00 15.11
N VAL A 110 -13.88 -2.30 14.98
CA VAL A 110 -14.39 -3.13 13.89
C VAL A 110 -15.92 -3.12 13.91
N GLU A 111 -16.52 -3.32 15.09
CA GLU A 111 -17.97 -3.28 15.29
C GLU A 111 -18.56 -1.91 14.98
N MET A 112 -17.94 -0.84 15.46
CA MET A 112 -18.39 0.53 15.17
C MET A 112 -18.43 0.80 13.67
N LEU A 113 -17.37 0.45 12.94
CA LEU A 113 -17.30 0.67 11.49
C LEU A 113 -18.27 -0.25 10.73
N SER A 114 -18.35 -1.52 11.13
CA SER A 114 -19.18 -2.51 10.43
C SER A 114 -20.68 -2.25 10.62
N LYS A 115 -21.11 -1.68 11.75
CA LYS A 115 -22.49 -1.24 11.98
C LYS A 115 -22.95 -0.10 11.07
N GLU A 116 -22.00 0.63 10.49
CA GLU A 116 -22.25 1.63 9.46
C GLU A 116 -22.10 1.04 8.04
N ASP A 117 -22.17 -0.30 7.88
CA ASP A 117 -22.01 -1.03 6.61
C ASP A 117 -20.65 -0.83 5.90
N ILE A 118 -19.65 -0.27 6.59
CA ILE A 118 -18.29 -0.15 6.06
C ILE A 118 -17.67 -1.54 5.96
N PRO A 119 -17.16 -1.98 4.79
CA PRO A 119 -16.45 -3.24 4.68
C PRO A 119 -15.11 -3.16 5.42
N VAL A 120 -15.00 -3.87 6.54
CA VAL A 120 -13.79 -3.85 7.38
C VAL A 120 -12.91 -5.07 7.14
N MET A 121 -11.62 -4.79 6.87
CA MET A 121 -10.52 -5.73 7.01
C MET A 121 -9.85 -5.51 8.37
N CYS A 122 -9.93 -6.51 9.25
CA CYS A 122 -9.17 -6.49 10.50
C CYS A 122 -7.75 -7.04 10.30
N HIS A 123 -6.93 -7.05 11.36
CA HIS A 123 -5.59 -7.65 11.34
C HIS A 123 -5.46 -8.68 12.47
N LEU A 124 -5.15 -9.92 12.11
CA LEU A 124 -4.90 -11.05 13.01
C LEU A 124 -3.52 -11.67 12.77
N GLY A 125 -2.95 -12.32 13.79
CA GLY A 125 -1.58 -12.81 13.76
C GLY A 125 -0.58 -11.79 14.31
N LEU A 126 0.55 -11.60 13.63
CA LEU A 126 1.58 -10.65 14.02
C LEU A 126 1.24 -9.25 13.52
N VAL A 127 0.67 -8.41 14.39
CA VAL A 127 0.56 -6.96 14.13
C VAL A 127 1.89 -6.29 14.48
N PRO A 128 2.72 -5.80 13.52
CA PRO A 128 4.09 -5.39 13.82
C PRO A 128 4.19 -4.26 14.85
N ARG A 129 3.27 -3.28 14.76
CA ARG A 129 3.17 -2.15 15.71
C ARG A 129 2.76 -2.57 17.12
N LYS A 130 2.26 -3.79 17.31
CA LYS A 130 1.88 -4.38 18.60
C LYS A 130 2.75 -5.60 18.96
N SER A 131 3.88 -5.77 18.30
CA SER A 131 4.76 -6.94 18.47
C SER A 131 5.26 -7.14 19.90
N SER A 132 5.35 -6.09 20.72
CA SER A 132 5.69 -6.20 22.15
C SER A 132 4.72 -7.12 22.92
N TRP A 133 3.42 -7.09 22.59
CA TRP A 133 2.41 -7.97 23.19
C TRP A 133 2.60 -9.45 22.81
N LYS A 134 3.29 -9.71 21.70
CA LYS A 134 3.56 -11.07 21.21
C LYS A 134 5.01 -11.51 21.47
N GLY A 135 5.83 -10.70 22.17
CA GLY A 135 7.22 -11.01 22.48
C GLY A 135 8.19 -10.81 21.30
N GLY A 136 7.88 -9.88 20.39
CA GLY A 136 8.70 -9.52 19.24
C GLY A 136 8.15 -9.98 17.89
N LEU A 137 8.95 -9.82 16.84
CA LEU A 137 8.61 -10.22 15.48
C LEU A 137 8.80 -11.74 15.32
N ARG A 138 7.72 -12.50 15.48
CA ARG A 138 7.75 -13.98 15.39
C ARG A 138 6.48 -14.53 14.76
N ALA A 139 6.56 -15.79 14.32
CA ALA A 139 5.37 -16.53 13.92
C ALA A 139 4.40 -16.78 15.09
N ILE A 140 3.11 -16.77 14.76
CA ILE A 140 1.99 -17.01 15.67
C ILE A 140 1.35 -18.37 15.38
N GLY A 141 0.93 -19.07 16.43
CA GLY A 141 0.30 -20.39 16.37
C GLY A 141 1.27 -21.55 16.61
N LYS A 142 2.41 -21.32 17.30
CA LYS A 142 3.45 -22.34 17.50
C LYS A 142 3.04 -23.48 18.44
N THR A 143 2.06 -23.24 19.30
CA THR A 143 1.52 -24.24 20.22
C THR A 143 0.01 -24.35 20.01
N ALA A 144 -0.58 -25.50 20.37
CA ALA A 144 -2.02 -25.71 20.27
C ALA A 144 -2.82 -24.65 21.06
N GLU A 145 -2.33 -24.25 22.23
CA GLU A 145 -2.95 -23.20 23.04
C GLU A 145 -2.90 -21.82 22.34
N GLU A 146 -1.77 -21.45 21.75
CA GLU A 146 -1.65 -20.20 20.99
C GLU A 146 -2.52 -20.22 19.73
N ALA A 147 -2.56 -21.33 19.01
CA ALA A 147 -3.42 -21.51 17.84
C ALA A 147 -4.91 -21.42 18.21
N TYR A 148 -5.32 -22.00 19.34
CA TYR A 148 -6.70 -21.92 19.83
C TYR A 148 -7.08 -20.49 20.26
N LYS A 149 -6.17 -19.76 20.94
CA LYS A 149 -6.34 -18.34 21.25
C LYS A 149 -6.51 -17.52 19.97
N LEU A 150 -5.65 -17.73 18.97
CA LEU A 150 -5.75 -17.07 17.68
C LEU A 150 -7.09 -17.38 17.00
N PHE A 151 -7.54 -18.64 16.96
CA PHE A 151 -8.85 -18.99 16.42
C PHE A 151 -10.00 -18.23 17.10
N ASN A 152 -9.95 -18.05 18.42
CA ASN A 152 -10.95 -17.23 19.12
C ASN A 152 -10.82 -15.73 18.80
N GLU A 153 -9.61 -15.22 18.51
CA GLU A 153 -9.43 -13.85 17.99
C GLU A 153 -10.13 -13.69 16.62
N PHE A 154 -10.04 -14.69 15.72
CA PHE A 154 -10.82 -14.72 14.47
C PHE A 154 -12.33 -14.68 14.74
N LYS A 155 -12.84 -15.54 15.62
CA LYS A 155 -14.27 -15.56 15.98
C LYS A 155 -14.76 -14.24 16.58
N THR A 156 -13.89 -13.58 17.36
CA THR A 156 -14.18 -12.27 17.94
C THR A 156 -14.31 -11.20 16.86
N MET A 157 -13.41 -11.17 15.89
CA MET A 157 -13.45 -10.19 14.80
C MET A 157 -14.60 -10.46 13.81
N GLU A 158 -14.93 -11.73 13.55
CA GLU A 158 -16.15 -12.12 12.82
C GLU A 158 -17.41 -11.58 13.51
N SER A 159 -17.51 -11.81 14.82
CA SER A 159 -18.67 -11.37 15.60
C SER A 159 -18.78 -9.83 15.65
N ALA A 160 -17.65 -9.14 15.56
CA ALA A 160 -17.59 -7.69 15.43
C ALA A 160 -17.96 -7.19 14.02
N GLY A 161 -18.20 -8.07 13.04
CA GLY A 161 -18.65 -7.69 11.70
C GLY A 161 -17.54 -7.45 10.67
N ALA A 162 -16.27 -7.75 10.99
CA ALA A 162 -15.25 -7.82 9.94
C ALA A 162 -15.70 -8.84 8.87
N PHE A 163 -15.48 -8.53 7.59
CA PHE A 163 -15.73 -9.47 6.51
C PHE A 163 -14.43 -10.11 6.00
N SER A 164 -13.28 -9.50 6.34
CA SER A 164 -11.96 -9.97 5.96
C SER A 164 -10.92 -9.73 7.06
N ALA A 165 -9.80 -10.44 6.99
CA ALA A 165 -8.67 -10.28 7.88
C ALA A 165 -7.35 -10.35 7.12
N GLU A 166 -6.47 -9.39 7.35
CA GLU A 166 -5.04 -9.57 7.13
C GLU A 166 -4.49 -10.55 8.17
N CYS A 167 -3.77 -11.56 7.70
CA CYS A 167 -3.26 -12.69 8.44
C CYS A 167 -1.72 -12.69 8.31
N GLU A 168 -1.04 -12.05 9.25
CA GLU A 168 0.42 -11.84 9.17
C GLU A 168 1.21 -12.87 10.00
N ILE A 169 2.12 -13.60 9.35
CA ILE A 169 3.04 -14.59 9.94
C ILE A 169 2.35 -15.59 10.90
N ILE A 170 1.21 -16.13 10.48
CA ILE A 170 0.56 -17.28 11.12
C ILE A 170 1.14 -18.56 10.50
N LEU A 171 1.41 -19.59 11.30
CA LEU A 171 1.88 -20.88 10.75
C LEU A 171 0.87 -21.45 9.74
N GLU A 172 1.36 -21.90 8.58
CA GLU A 172 0.52 -22.26 7.43
C GLU A 172 -0.52 -23.34 7.74
N GLU A 173 -0.15 -24.38 8.49
CA GLU A 173 -1.07 -25.46 8.89
C GLU A 173 -2.18 -24.93 9.81
N VAL A 174 -1.86 -23.99 10.70
CA VAL A 174 -2.84 -23.33 11.58
C VAL A 174 -3.75 -22.43 10.74
N MET A 175 -3.17 -21.63 9.83
CA MET A 175 -3.93 -20.76 8.94
C MET A 175 -4.89 -21.57 8.05
N LEU A 176 -4.47 -22.75 7.57
CA LEU A 176 -5.31 -23.65 6.78
C LEU A 176 -6.56 -24.10 7.56
N GLU A 177 -6.39 -24.56 8.80
CA GLU A 177 -7.51 -25.01 9.62
C GLU A 177 -8.43 -23.86 10.05
N ILE A 178 -7.88 -22.67 10.33
CA ILE A 178 -8.67 -21.48 10.62
C ILE A 178 -9.47 -21.05 9.38
N SER A 179 -8.84 -20.99 8.20
CA SER A 179 -9.47 -20.54 6.95
C SER A 179 -10.69 -21.39 6.56
N LYS A 180 -10.66 -22.70 6.85
CA LYS A 180 -11.79 -23.62 6.66
C LYS A 180 -12.97 -23.37 7.61
N LYS A 181 -12.72 -22.72 8.76
CA LYS A 181 -13.70 -22.57 9.87
C LYS A 181 -14.17 -21.13 10.06
N THR A 182 -13.53 -20.17 9.41
CA THR A 182 -13.90 -18.75 9.43
C THR A 182 -14.71 -18.40 8.17
N SER A 183 -15.69 -17.52 8.27
CA SER A 183 -16.34 -16.84 7.16
C SER A 183 -15.52 -15.67 6.62
N LEU A 184 -14.53 -15.17 7.37
CA LEU A 184 -13.67 -14.05 6.92
C LEU A 184 -12.92 -14.42 5.63
N ILE A 185 -12.85 -13.49 4.70
CA ILE A 185 -11.84 -13.53 3.62
C ILE A 185 -10.46 -13.34 4.25
N THR A 186 -9.57 -14.31 4.04
CA THR A 186 -8.26 -14.32 4.69
C THR A 186 -7.17 -13.82 3.74
N SER A 187 -6.48 -12.74 4.10
CA SER A 187 -5.37 -12.17 3.33
C SER A 187 -4.03 -12.56 3.94
N SER A 188 -3.34 -13.50 3.31
CA SER A 188 -2.09 -14.06 3.83
C SER A 188 -0.91 -13.14 3.51
N LEU A 189 -0.25 -12.65 4.57
CA LEU A 189 1.05 -12.00 4.52
C LEU A 189 2.06 -12.88 5.28
N GLY A 190 2.74 -13.77 4.55
CA GLY A 190 3.65 -14.74 5.17
C GLY A 190 2.97 -15.84 5.98
N SER A 191 1.68 -16.11 5.72
CA SER A 191 0.88 -17.17 6.39
C SER A 191 0.56 -18.36 5.47
N GLY A 192 1.40 -18.58 4.45
CA GLY A 192 1.24 -19.65 3.46
C GLY A 192 0.20 -19.36 2.37
N LEU A 193 -0.07 -20.35 1.52
CA LEU A 193 -1.02 -20.22 0.40
C LEU A 193 -2.47 -20.54 0.78
N SER A 194 -2.73 -20.79 2.06
CA SER A 194 -4.05 -21.10 2.59
C SER A 194 -5.01 -19.91 2.62
N GLY A 195 -4.49 -18.67 2.54
CA GLY A 195 -5.29 -17.44 2.47
C GLY A 195 -6.04 -17.28 1.15
N ASP A 196 -7.23 -16.70 1.18
CA ASP A 196 -8.04 -16.35 -0.01
C ASP A 196 -7.36 -15.26 -0.86
N ILE A 197 -6.67 -14.33 -0.22
CA ILE A 197 -5.83 -13.30 -0.83
C ILE A 197 -4.37 -13.61 -0.49
N ILE A 198 -3.47 -13.51 -1.48
CA ILE A 198 -2.02 -13.56 -1.28
C ILE A 198 -1.48 -12.14 -1.38
N TYR A 199 -0.92 -11.67 -0.27
CA TYR A 199 -0.49 -10.29 -0.11
C TYR A 199 1.02 -10.22 0.17
N LEU A 200 1.68 -9.29 -0.51
CA LEU A 200 3.04 -8.86 -0.19
C LEU A 200 3.20 -7.36 -0.47
N PHE A 201 4.10 -6.68 0.24
CA PHE A 201 4.38 -5.28 -0.05
C PHE A 201 5.08 -5.12 -1.42
N GLN A 202 4.74 -4.07 -2.16
CA GLN A 202 5.27 -3.86 -3.52
C GLN A 202 6.78 -3.62 -3.51
N ASN A 203 7.27 -2.87 -2.53
CA ASN A 203 8.71 -2.63 -2.35
C ASN A 203 9.50 -3.93 -2.07
N ASP A 204 8.89 -4.90 -1.39
CA ASP A 204 9.48 -6.23 -1.19
C ASP A 204 9.47 -7.04 -2.48
N ILE A 205 8.36 -7.05 -3.23
CA ILE A 205 8.24 -7.69 -4.54
C ILE A 205 9.28 -7.13 -5.52
N CYS A 206 9.44 -5.81 -5.56
CA CYS A 206 10.31 -5.11 -6.50
C CYS A 206 11.78 -5.03 -6.05
N GLY A 207 12.11 -5.46 -4.83
CA GLY A 207 13.48 -5.46 -4.32
C GLY A 207 14.02 -4.06 -4.09
N GLU A 208 13.28 -3.24 -3.36
CA GLU A 208 13.62 -1.84 -3.07
C GLU A 208 14.35 -1.62 -1.74
N GLN A 209 14.46 -2.66 -0.92
CA GLN A 209 15.10 -2.62 0.39
C GLN A 209 16.26 -3.62 0.46
N GLU A 210 17.26 -3.31 1.28
CA GLU A 210 18.40 -4.22 1.50
C GLU A 210 18.00 -5.46 2.29
N ASN A 211 17.20 -5.25 3.35
CA ASN A 211 16.78 -6.31 4.26
C ASN A 211 15.35 -6.71 3.95
N ILE A 212 15.19 -7.81 3.24
CA ILE A 212 13.88 -8.36 2.89
C ILE A 212 13.36 -9.21 4.05
N PRO A 213 12.10 -9.05 4.49
CA PRO A 213 11.51 -9.92 5.50
C PRO A 213 11.59 -11.40 5.09
N ARG A 214 11.79 -12.30 6.05
CA ARG A 214 11.95 -13.75 5.78
C ARG A 214 10.81 -14.41 4.99
N HIS A 215 9.62 -13.81 5.03
CA HIS A 215 8.41 -14.33 4.38
C HIS A 215 8.16 -13.70 3.00
N ALA A 216 9.07 -12.82 2.57
CA ALA A 216 9.02 -12.10 1.31
C ALA A 216 10.06 -12.63 0.33
N ARG A 217 9.80 -12.44 -0.96
CA ARG A 217 10.75 -12.72 -2.05
C ARG A 217 10.72 -11.57 -3.04
N SER A 218 11.89 -11.03 -3.36
CA SER A 218 12.02 -10.07 -4.45
C SER A 218 12.11 -10.76 -5.80
N PHE A 219 11.40 -10.19 -6.76
CA PHE A 219 11.40 -10.58 -8.17
C PHE A 219 12.11 -9.53 -9.05
N GLY A 220 12.43 -8.37 -8.48
CA GLY A 220 13.24 -7.32 -9.08
C GLY A 220 14.39 -6.87 -8.17
N ASN A 221 15.15 -5.88 -8.65
CA ASN A 221 16.17 -5.19 -7.87
C ASN A 221 16.15 -3.69 -8.20
N ILE A 222 15.03 -3.05 -7.87
CA ILE A 222 14.87 -1.60 -8.06
C ILE A 222 15.86 -0.84 -7.18
N LEU A 223 16.29 -1.37 -6.03
CA LEU A 223 17.32 -0.72 -5.20
C LEU A 223 18.63 -0.50 -5.98
N LYS A 224 19.09 -1.51 -6.73
CA LYS A 224 20.26 -1.36 -7.61
C LYS A 224 20.05 -0.23 -8.62
N LEU A 225 18.90 -0.20 -9.29
CA LEU A 225 18.58 0.82 -10.29
C LEU A 225 18.49 2.22 -9.67
N LYS A 226 17.88 2.37 -8.48
CA LYS A 226 17.85 3.63 -7.72
C LYS A 226 19.27 4.12 -7.38
N ASN A 227 20.15 3.20 -6.99
CA ASN A 227 21.55 3.52 -6.71
C ASN A 227 22.31 3.96 -7.97
N GLU A 228 22.05 3.32 -9.12
CA GLU A 228 22.62 3.73 -10.41
C GLU A 228 22.14 5.13 -10.83
N ILE A 229 20.83 5.39 -10.72
CA ILE A 229 20.24 6.72 -10.97
C ILE A 229 20.85 7.79 -10.05
N TYR A 230 21.01 7.49 -8.76
CA TYR A 230 21.61 8.42 -7.82
C TYR A 230 23.07 8.74 -8.18
N ARG A 231 23.88 7.72 -8.51
CA ARG A 231 25.27 7.91 -8.95
C ARG A 231 25.34 8.76 -10.20
N GLU A 232 24.46 8.52 -11.17
CA GLU A 232 24.42 9.29 -12.40
C GLU A 232 24.06 10.75 -12.17
N ARG A 233 23.09 11.03 -11.28
CA ARG A 233 22.78 12.41 -10.84
C ARG A 233 23.99 13.09 -10.23
N VAL A 234 24.70 12.43 -9.32
CA VAL A 234 25.90 12.98 -8.67
C VAL A 234 26.98 13.25 -9.71
N ASN A 235 27.22 12.33 -10.63
CA ASN A 235 28.22 12.47 -11.69
C ASN A 235 27.87 13.64 -12.63
N SER A 236 26.62 13.72 -13.09
CA SER A 236 26.13 14.80 -13.94
C SER A 236 26.32 16.17 -13.30
N ILE A 237 25.96 16.32 -12.01
CA ILE A 237 26.12 17.58 -11.27
C ILE A 237 27.61 17.91 -11.05
N LYS A 238 28.47 16.91 -10.77
CA LYS A 238 29.92 17.11 -10.67
C LYS A 238 30.53 17.56 -11.98
N SER A 239 30.12 16.96 -13.10
CA SER A 239 30.57 17.34 -14.44
C SER A 239 30.16 18.78 -14.77
N PHE A 240 28.92 19.17 -14.47
CA PHE A 240 28.47 20.54 -14.61
C PHE A 240 29.31 21.51 -13.76
N LYS A 241 29.52 21.20 -12.48
CA LYS A 241 30.37 21.99 -11.59
C LYS A 241 31.78 22.16 -12.17
N SER A 242 32.41 21.07 -12.60
CA SER A 242 33.76 21.10 -13.19
C SER A 242 33.79 21.91 -14.48
N ALA A 243 32.75 21.82 -15.32
CA ALA A 243 32.69 22.57 -16.56
C ALA A 243 32.60 24.08 -16.33
N VAL A 244 31.85 24.51 -15.31
CA VAL A 244 31.79 25.92 -14.90
C VAL A 244 33.13 26.37 -14.31
N GLN A 245 33.72 25.59 -13.39
CA GLN A 245 35.00 25.95 -12.75
C GLN A 245 36.15 26.04 -13.75
N ASN A 246 36.15 25.20 -14.77
CA ASN A 246 37.15 25.18 -15.83
C ASN A 246 36.78 26.09 -17.02
N GLN A 247 35.68 26.85 -16.92
CA GLN A 247 35.16 27.73 -17.99
C GLN A 247 34.95 27.02 -19.33
N THR A 248 34.65 25.71 -19.32
CA THR A 248 34.27 24.94 -20.51
C THR A 248 32.76 24.91 -20.75
N PHE A 249 31.98 25.40 -19.78
CA PHE A 249 30.56 25.72 -19.92
C PHE A 249 30.29 27.16 -19.43
N PRO A 250 29.46 27.95 -20.15
CA PRO A 250 28.86 27.62 -21.44
C PRO A 250 29.86 27.73 -22.61
N LYS A 251 29.63 26.94 -23.66
CA LYS A 251 30.29 27.05 -24.96
C LYS A 251 29.68 28.17 -25.79
N SER A 252 30.35 28.56 -26.87
CA SER A 252 29.89 29.62 -27.77
C SER A 252 28.51 29.37 -28.38
N ASN A 253 28.14 28.10 -28.63
CA ASN A 253 26.83 27.71 -29.14
C ASN A 253 25.73 27.65 -28.05
N GLU A 254 26.10 27.78 -26.78
CA GLU A 254 25.19 27.84 -25.62
C GLU A 254 24.97 29.29 -25.15
N LEU A 255 25.65 30.25 -25.78
CA LEU A 255 25.56 31.68 -25.50
C LEU A 255 24.68 32.38 -26.53
N VAL A 256 23.88 33.33 -26.05
CA VAL A 256 23.17 34.30 -26.91
C VAL A 256 23.92 35.63 -26.84
N ASN A 257 24.16 36.24 -28.00
CA ASN A 257 24.96 37.46 -28.10
C ASN A 257 24.07 38.69 -28.36
N ILE A 258 24.40 39.81 -27.71
CA ILE A 258 23.82 41.12 -28.00
C ILE A 258 24.38 41.67 -29.33
N ASN A 259 23.56 42.42 -30.06
CA ASN A 259 24.04 43.17 -31.22
C ASN A 259 25.12 44.17 -30.78
N LYS A 260 26.23 44.25 -31.52
CA LYS A 260 27.35 45.14 -31.21
C LYS A 260 26.94 46.61 -31.00
N LYS A 261 25.98 47.12 -31.79
CA LYS A 261 25.49 48.51 -31.70
C LYS A 261 24.79 48.77 -30.35
N GLU A 262 23.92 47.87 -29.94
CA GLU A 262 23.18 47.98 -28.68
C GLU A 262 24.11 47.83 -27.46
N LEU A 263 25.15 46.98 -27.56
CA LEU A 263 26.15 46.85 -26.51
C LEU A 263 26.92 48.17 -26.27
N GLU A 264 27.32 48.87 -27.34
CA GLU A 264 28.00 50.15 -27.21
C GLU A 264 27.09 51.26 -26.67
N ALA A 265 25.80 51.26 -27.04
CA ALA A 265 24.82 52.17 -26.47
C ALA A 265 24.64 51.91 -24.96
N PHE A 266 24.52 50.64 -24.56
CA PHE A 266 24.44 50.25 -23.15
C PHE A 266 25.65 50.72 -22.33
N LYS A 267 26.88 50.52 -22.84
CA LYS A 267 28.11 50.95 -22.16
C LYS A 267 28.12 52.45 -21.84
N LYS A 268 27.59 53.29 -22.74
CA LYS A 268 27.49 54.75 -22.54
C LYS A 268 26.43 55.15 -21.49
N LEU A 269 25.41 54.32 -21.30
CA LEU A 269 24.36 54.60 -20.31
C LEU A 269 24.82 54.30 -18.87
N ILE A 270 25.83 53.45 -18.70
CA ILE A 270 26.34 53.02 -17.39
C ILE A 270 27.70 53.62 -17.03
N SER A 271 28.24 54.50 -17.88
CA SER A 271 29.48 55.26 -17.68
C SER A 271 29.17 56.66 -17.17
#